data_AF-E2AV29-F1
#
_entry.id   AF-E2AV29-F1
#
_cell.length_a   1.000
_cell.length_b   1.000
_cell.length_c   1.000
_cell.angle_alpha   90.00
_cell.angle_beta   90.00
_cell.angle_gamma   90.00
#
_symmetry.space_group_name_H-M   'P 1'
#
loop_
_entity.id
_entity.type
_entity.pdbx_description
1 polymer ?
#
loop_
_entity_poly.entity_id
_entity_poly.type
_entity_poly.pdbx_seq_one_letter_code
_entity_poly.pdbx_strand_id
1 'polypeptide(L)' 'VLAVVFVLCEARTTALYEKICSKVIEFVPNLLVNIKFIMTDYEHAAMSAMEKYFPNATIHGCWFHLNQ' A
#
# COMPACT_ATOMS: atom_id res chain seq x y z
N VAL A 1 -9.68 3.45 17.52
CA VAL A 1 -8.21 3.57 17.43
C VAL A 1 -7.83 3.51 15.95
N LEU A 2 -7.01 4.44 15.47
CA LEU A 2 -6.41 4.40 14.13
C LEU A 2 -4.99 3.84 14.27
N ALA A 3 -4.67 2.78 13.52
CA ALA A 3 -3.31 2.26 13.43
C ALA A 3 -2.55 3.02 12.34
N VAL A 4 -1.33 3.45 12.64
CA VAL A 4 -0.48 4.22 11.71
C VAL A 4 0.92 3.62 11.71
N VAL A 5 1.50 3.46 10.51
CA VAL A 5 2.91 3.10 10.31
C VAL A 5 3.57 4.25 9.57
N PHE A 6 4.69 4.74 10.10
CA PHE A 6 5.53 5.72 9.41
C PHE A 6 6.73 4.99 8.80
N VAL A 7 7.00 5.25 7.52
CA VAL A 7 8.16 4.70 6.81
C VAL A 7 8.87 5.82 6.07
N LEU A 8 10.12 6.09 6.45
CA LEU A 8 10.99 7.00 5.72
C LEU A 8 11.63 6.25 4.54
N CYS A 9 11.40 6.75 3.32
CA CYS A 9 11.86 6.13 2.08
C CYS A 9 12.84 7.05 1.36
N GLU A 10 13.94 6.49 0.85
CA GLU A 10 14.93 7.22 0.03
C GLU A 10 14.69 7.05 -1.49
N ALA A 11 13.75 6.19 -1.87
CA ALA A 11 13.40 5.90 -3.24
C ALA A 11 11.88 5.69 -3.41
N ARG A 12 11.40 5.80 -4.65
CA ARG A 12 10.00 5.58 -5.04
C ARG A 12 9.94 4.48 -6.10
N THR A 13 10.19 3.24 -5.66
CA THR A 13 10.28 2.08 -6.55
C THR A 13 9.38 0.96 -6.07
N THR A 14 8.83 0.19 -7.01
CA THR A 14 7.94 -0.94 -6.68
C THR A 14 8.63 -1.90 -5.72
N ALA A 15 9.91 -2.20 -5.93
CA ALA A 15 10.69 -3.06 -5.04
C ALA A 15 10.74 -2.56 -3.59
N LEU A 16 10.83 -1.24 -3.36
CA LEU A 16 10.79 -0.68 -2.01
C LEU A 16 9.40 -0.85 -1.39
N TYR A 17 8.34 -0.49 -2.12
CA TYR A 17 6.96 -0.65 -1.63
C TYR A 17 6.61 -2.11 -1.36
N GLU A 18 7.09 -3.05 -2.16
CA GLU A 18 6.93 -4.49 -1.90
C GLU A 18 7.56 -4.90 -0.56
N LYS A 19 8.74 -4.37 -0.23
CA LYS A 19 9.38 -4.62 1.08
C LYS A 19 8.58 -4.02 2.23
N ILE A 20 7.98 -2.83 2.04
CA ILE A 20 7.09 -2.22 3.03
C ILE A 20 5.86 -3.09 3.25
N CYS A 21 5.16 -3.48 2.18
CA CYS A 21 3.99 -4.36 2.25
C CYS A 21 4.33 -5.67 2.96
N SER A 22 5.44 -6.31 2.57
CA SER A 22 5.92 -7.53 3.21
C SER A 22 6.11 -7.37 4.72
N LYS A 23 6.67 -6.23 5.17
CA LYS A 23 6.92 -5.99 6.59
C LYS A 23 5.63 -5.69 7.36
N VAL A 24 4.69 -4.97 6.75
CA VAL A 24 3.37 -4.71 7.35
C VAL A 24 2.57 -6.00 7.51
N ILE A 25 2.62 -6.89 6.53
CA ILE A 25 1.98 -8.22 6.58
C ILE A 25 2.62 -9.09 7.65
N GLU A 26 3.94 -9.03 7.86
CA GLU A 26 4.61 -9.73 8.95
C GLU A 26 4.05 -9.32 10.32
N PHE A 27 3.75 -8.03 10.52
CA PHE A 27 3.14 -7.54 11.76
C PHE A 27 1.65 -7.92 11.88
N VAL A 28 0.91 -7.90 10.78
CA VAL A 28 -0.54 -8.16 10.77
C VAL A 28 -0.92 -9.09 9.60
N PRO A 29 -0.68 -10.41 9.71
CA PRO A 29 -0.89 -11.36 8.60
C PRO A 29 -2.32 -11.39 8.07
N ASN A 30 -3.31 -11.12 8.95
CA ASN A 30 -4.72 -11.09 8.60
C ASN A 30 -5.10 -9.98 7.60
N LEU A 31 -4.21 -9.03 7.29
CA LEU A 31 -4.45 -8.03 6.24
C LEU A 31 -4.61 -8.68 4.86
N LEU A 32 -3.94 -9.81 4.59
CA LEU A 32 -4.02 -10.53 3.32
C LEU A 32 -5.44 -11.02 2.98
N VAL A 33 -6.27 -11.26 4.00
CA VAL A 33 -7.63 -11.79 3.84
C VAL A 33 -8.73 -10.76 4.13
N ASN A 34 -8.42 -9.72 4.90
CA ASN A 34 -9.44 -8.78 5.41
C ASN A 34 -9.48 -7.44 4.66
N ILE A 35 -8.44 -7.09 3.90
CA ILE A 35 -8.42 -5.84 3.13
C ILE A 35 -9.31 -6.00 1.90
N LYS A 36 -10.32 -5.12 1.80
CA LYS A 36 -11.22 -5.04 0.64
C LYS A 36 -10.89 -3.88 -0.30
N PHE A 37 -10.29 -2.83 0.24
CA PHE A 37 -10.04 -1.58 -0.47
C PHE A 37 -8.75 -0.93 0.03
N ILE A 38 -7.98 -0.38 -0.89
CA ILE A 38 -6.76 0.39 -0.62
C ILE A 38 -6.85 1.72 -1.38
N MET A 39 -6.49 2.82 -0.71
CA MET A 39 -6.40 4.15 -1.29
C MET A 39 -4.94 4.63 -1.25
N THR A 40 -4.42 5.15 -2.36
CA THR A 40 -3.05 5.66 -2.47
C THR A 40 -2.98 6.90 -3.36
N ASP A 41 -1.88 7.65 -3.32
CA ASP A 41 -1.60 8.90 -4.05
C ASP A 41 -1.32 8.76 -5.56
N TYR A 42 -2.01 7.86 -6.26
CA TYR A 42 -1.83 7.57 -7.71
C TYR A 42 -0.41 7.17 -8.15
N GLU A 43 0.55 7.02 -7.24
CA GLU A 43 1.89 6.62 -7.62
C GLU A 43 1.92 5.17 -8.14
N HIS A 44 2.26 5.00 -9.41
CA HIS A 44 2.22 3.71 -10.10
C HIS A 44 3.03 2.63 -9.38
N ALA A 45 4.23 2.96 -8.88
CA ALA A 45 5.09 2.01 -8.19
C ALA A 45 4.44 1.45 -6.91
N ALA A 46 3.79 2.31 -6.12
CA ALA A 46 3.03 1.92 -4.93
C ALA A 46 1.80 1.10 -5.31
N MET A 47 1.03 1.52 -6.31
CA MET A 47 -0.15 0.80 -6.78
C MET A 47 0.18 -0.63 -7.23
N SER A 48 1.23 -0.81 -8.05
CA SER A 48 1.66 -2.14 -8.50
C SER A 48 2.09 -3.05 -7.33
N ALA A 49 2.75 -2.49 -6.32
CA ALA A 49 3.13 -3.26 -5.13
C ALA A 49 1.90 -3.69 -4.31
N MET A 50 0.92 -2.80 -4.16
CA MET A 50 -0.34 -3.11 -3.47
C MET A 50 -1.16 -4.17 -4.23
N GLU A 51 -1.25 -4.06 -5.57
CA GLU A 51 -1.93 -5.06 -6.42
C GLU A 51 -1.32 -6.46 -6.26
N LYS A 52 0.01 -6.52 -6.21
CA LYS A 52 0.74 -7.79 -6.03
C LYS A 52 0.46 -8.45 -4.68
N TYR A 53 0.45 -7.68 -3.59
CA TYR A 53 0.32 -8.22 -2.23
C TYR A 53 -1.13 -8.36 -1.76
N PHE A 54 -2.05 -7.58 -2.33
CA PHE A 54 -3.48 -7.58 -1.98
C PHE A 54 -4.35 -7.75 -3.23
N PRO A 55 -4.22 -8.87 -3.97
CA PRO A 55 -4.89 -9.05 -5.27
C PRO A 55 -6.42 -9.07 -5.20
N ASN A 56 -6.98 -9.32 -4.02
CA ASN A 56 -8.43 -9.33 -3.78
C ASN A 56 -8.97 -7.95 -3.37
N ALA A 57 -8.10 -6.98 -3.13
CA ALA A 57 -8.49 -5.63 -2.75
C ALA A 57 -8.70 -4.77 -3.99
N THR A 58 -9.73 -3.92 -3.98
CA THR A 58 -9.85 -2.87 -5.00
C THR A 58 -8.92 -1.72 -4.66
N ILE A 59 -8.11 -1.29 -5.62
CA ILE A 59 -7.15 -0.22 -5.43
C ILE A 59 -7.64 1.04 -6.14
N HIS A 60 -7.66 2.15 -5.40
CA HIS A 60 -8.12 3.44 -5.89
C HIS A 60 -7.08 4.52 -5.64
N GLY A 61 -7.00 5.45 -6.57
CA GLY A 61 -6.32 6.71 -6.31
C GLY A 61 -7.12 7.58 -5.33
N CYS A 62 -6.40 8.28 -4.48
CA CYS A 62 -6.96 9.18 -3.48
C CYS A 62 -7.37 10.49 -4.14
N TRP A 63 -8.66 10.84 -4.11
CA TRP A 63 -9.16 12.10 -4.69
C TRP A 63 -8.41 13.34 -4.20
N PHE A 64 -7.98 13.36 -2.93
CA PHE A 64 -7.22 14.46 -2.36
C PHE A 64 -5.86 14.70 -3.05
N HIS A 65 -5.30 13.67 -3.66
CA HIS A 65 -4.00 13.69 -4.34
C HIS A 65 -4.11 13.76 -5.87
N LEU A 66 -5.30 13.88 -6.44
CA LEU A 66 -5.49 13.83 -7.91
C LEU A 66 -4.74 14.94 -8.68
N ASN A 67 -4.48 16.08 -8.03
CA ASN A 67 -3.82 17.26 -8.63
C ASN A 67 -2.52 17.65 -7.90
N GLN A 68 -1.92 16.74 -7.13
CA GLN A 68 -0.62 16.94 -6.47
C GLN A 68 0.48 16.32 -7.32
#